data_AF-F3FXZ1-F1
#
_entry.id   AF-F3FXZ1-F1
#
_cell.length_a   1.000
_cell.length_b   1.000
_cell.length_c   1.000
_cell.angle_alpha   90.00
_cell.angle_beta   90.00
_cell.angle_gamma   90.00
#
_symmetry.space_group_name_H-M   'P 1'
#
loop_
_entity.id
_entity.type
_entity.pdbx_description
1 polymer ?
#
loop_
_entity_poly.entity_id
_entity_poly.type
_entity_poly.pdbx_seq_one_letter_code
_entity_poly.pdbx_strand_id
1 'polypeptide(L)' 'AYIIPAALRLRGSLDIAALEHSFSALIARHETLRTTFRQQGEQALQIIHPPRALTLSV' A
#
# COMPACT_ATOMS: atom_id res chain seq x y z
N ALA A 1 15.39 -13.91 2.75
CA ALA A 1 15.01 -12.66 2.05
C ALA A 1 13.48 -12.63 1.96
N TYR A 2 12.83 -11.55 2.40
CA TYR A 2 11.35 -11.49 2.58
C TYR A 2 10.68 -10.33 1.82
N ILE A 3 11.37 -9.78 0.81
CA ILE A 3 10.87 -8.70 -0.03
C ILE A 3 10.81 -9.21 -1.47
N ILE A 4 9.69 -8.98 -2.15
CA ILE A 4 9.50 -9.29 -3.57
C ILE A 4 9.38 -7.96 -4.32
N PRO A 5 10.48 -7.37 -4.81
CA PRO A 5 10.44 -6.10 -5.51
C PRO A 5 9.91 -6.26 -6.94
N ALA A 6 9.16 -5.26 -7.42
CA ALA A 6 8.73 -5.15 -8.80
C ALA A 6 8.74 -3.68 -9.25
N ALA A 7 9.00 -3.44 -10.54
CA ALA A 7 8.98 -2.11 -11.15
C ALA A 7 8.41 -2.19 -12.57
N LEU A 8 7.64 -1.17 -12.96
CA LEU A 8 7.08 -1.04 -14.31
C LEU A 8 7.52 0.29 -14.93
N ARG A 9 7.87 0.28 -16.22
CA ARG A 9 8.12 1.48 -17.01
C ARG A 9 6.93 1.75 -17.93
N LEU A 10 6.14 2.75 -17.59
CA LEU A 10 5.02 3.22 -18.41
C LEU A 10 5.53 4.23 -19.46
N ARG A 11 4.97 4.19 -20.67
CA ARG A 11 5.32 5.11 -21.77
C ARG A 11 4.05 5.73 -22.32
N GLY A 12 4.10 7.04 -22.62
CA GLY A 12 2.96 7.82 -23.08
C GLY A 12 2.36 8.69 -21.97
N SER A 13 1.17 9.23 -22.23
CA SER A 13 0.44 10.05 -21.26
C SER A 13 -0.01 9.21 -20.08
N LEU A 14 0.39 9.61 -18.88
CA LEU A 14 -0.02 8.96 -17.64
C LEU A 14 -1.03 9.85 -16.92
N ASP A 15 -2.22 9.30 -16.65
CA ASP A 15 -3.17 9.92 -15.74
C ASP A 15 -2.79 9.58 -14.30
N ILE A 16 -2.20 10.55 -13.61
CA ILE A 16 -1.73 10.41 -12.24
C ILE A 16 -2.90 10.20 -11.27
N ALA A 17 -4.00 10.92 -11.47
CA ALA A 17 -5.16 10.83 -10.57
C ALA A 17 -5.81 9.44 -10.67
N ALA A 18 -5.93 8.89 -11.88
CA ALA A 18 -6.42 7.52 -12.08
C ALA A 18 -5.48 6.48 -11.46
N LEU A 19 -4.16 6.69 -11.54
CA LEU A 19 -3.16 5.79 -10.93
C LEU A 19 -3.23 5.82 -9.40
N GLU A 20 -3.29 7.02 -8.80
CA GLU A 20 -3.48 7.21 -7.37
C GLU A 20 -4.77 6.55 -6.87
N HIS A 21 -5.87 6.74 -7.60
CA HIS A 21 -7.15 6.11 -7.27
C HIS A 21 -7.07 4.58 -7.32
N SER A 22 -6.42 4.03 -8.36
CA SER A 22 -6.26 2.58 -8.53
C SER A 22 -5.48 1.96 -7.37
N PHE A 23 -4.36 2.56 -6.96
CA PHE A 23 -3.61 2.07 -5.79
C PHE A 23 -4.36 2.30 -4.47
N SER A 24 -5.05 3.42 -4.32
CA SER A 24 -5.88 3.68 -3.14
C SER A 24 -6.98 2.62 -3.00
N ALA A 25 -7.60 2.19 -4.11
CA ALA A 25 -8.58 1.11 -4.12
C ALA A 25 -7.96 -0.25 -3.74
N LEU A 26 -6.73 -0.54 -4.19
CA LEU A 26 -6.01 -1.75 -3.77
C LEU A 26 -5.70 -1.74 -2.26
N ILE A 27 -5.22 -0.62 -1.72
CA ILE A 27 -4.98 -0.45 -0.28
C ILE A 27 -6.27 -0.60 0.51
N ALA A 28 -7.38 -0.05 0.01
CA ALA A 28 -8.68 -0.16 0.66
C ALA A 28 -9.22 -1.59 0.71
N ARG A 29 -9.07 -2.34 -0.39
CA ARG A 29 -9.52 -3.72 -0.49
C ARG A 29 -8.69 -4.69 0.36
N HIS A 30 -7.39 -4.44 0.52
CA HIS A 30 -6.45 -5.41 1.12
C HIS A 30 -5.99 -5.00 2.50
N GLU A 31 -6.47 -5.69 3.54
CA GLU A 31 -6.06 -5.48 4.94
C GLU A 31 -4.57 -5.63 5.16
N THR A 32 -3.94 -6.62 4.52
CA THR A 32 -2.50 -6.88 4.65
C THR A 32 -1.65 -5.66 4.26
N LEU A 33 -2.07 -4.87 3.27
CA LEU A 33 -1.34 -3.67 2.83
C LEU A 33 -1.42 -2.52 3.84
N ARG A 34 -2.36 -2.57 4.79
CA ARG A 34 -2.58 -1.58 5.84
C ARG A 34 -2.41 -2.16 7.24
N THR A 35 -1.68 -3.28 7.37
CA THR A 35 -1.40 -3.94 8.65
C THR A 35 -0.01 -3.59 9.15
N THR A 36 0.07 -3.14 10.40
CA THR A 36 1.34 -3.01 11.15
C THR A 36 1.36 -3.99 12.30
N PHE A 37 2.55 -4.33 12.80
CA PHE A 37 2.69 -5.20 13.98
C PHE A 37 3.14 -4.38 15.18
N ARG A 38 2.45 -4.55 16.32
CA ARG A 38 2.82 -3.97 17.60
C ARG A 38 3.16 -5.08 18.57
N GLN A 39 4.30 -4.96 19.23
CA GLN A 39 4.68 -5.89 20.30
C GLN A 39 3.95 -5.54 21.61
N GLN A 40 3.37 -6.54 22.25
CA GLN A 40 2.78 -6.44 23.59
C GLN A 40 3.29 -7.61 24.44
N GLY A 41 4.35 -7.37 25.20
CA GLY A 41 5.11 -8.41 25.89
C GLY A 41 5.74 -9.40 24.89
N GLU A 42 5.45 -10.68 25.08
CA GLU A 42 5.91 -11.78 24.21
C GLU A 42 5.04 -11.96 22.94
N GLN A 43 3.96 -11.18 22.78
CA GLN A 43 3.02 -11.35 21.67
C GLN A 43 3.19 -10.24 20.62
N ALA A 44 3.16 -10.61 19.34
CA ALA A 44 3.05 -9.68 18.22
C ALA A 44 1.59 -9.57 17.79
N LEU A 45 1.00 -8.38 17.92
CA LEU A 45 -0.38 -8.10 17.55
C LEU A 45 -0.43 -7.40 16.19
N GLN A 46 -1.33 -7.87 15.33
CA GLN A 46 -1.66 -7.19 14.08
C GLN A 46 -2.60 -6.03 14.34
N ILE A 47 -2.23 -4.85 13.86
CA ILE A 47 -3.06 -3.65 13.88
C ILE A 47 -3.38 -3.30 12.44
N ILE A 48 -4.66 -3.43 12.10
CA ILE A 48 -5.18 -3.11 10.78
C ILE A 48 -5.66 -1.65 10.80
N HIS A 49 -5.02 -0.78 10.01
CA HIS A 49 -5.34 0.63 9.93
C HIS A 49 -6.49 0.90 8.96
N PRO A 50 -7.26 2.00 9.11
CA PRO A 50 -8.20 2.41 8.07
C PRO A 50 -7.47 2.68 6.75
N PRO A 51 -8.17 2.56 5.60
CA PRO A 51 -7.56 2.87 4.31
C PRO A 51 -7.19 4.35 4.20
N ARG A 52 -6.08 4.63 3.51
CA ARG A 52 -5.61 5.99 3.24
C ARG A 52 -5.33 6.16 1.76
N ALA A 53 -5.69 7.32 1.21
CA ALA A 53 -5.39 7.67 -0.16
C ALA A 53 -3.87 7.77 -0.38
N LEU A 54 -3.42 7.25 -1.53
CA LEU A 54 -2.04 7.38 -1.98
C LEU A 54 -1.89 8.71 -2.73
N THR A 55 -0.77 9.40 -2.49
CA THR A 55 -0.37 10.60 -3.24
C THR A 55 1.01 10.35 -3.82
N LEU A 56 1.14 10.53 -5.13
CA LEU A 56 2.40 10.34 -5.85
C LEU A 56 3.11 11.68 -6.00
N SER A 57 4.39 11.71 -5.65
CA SER A 57 5.28 12.83 -5.96
C SER A 57 6.01 12.48 -7.25
N VAL A 58 5.44 12.90 -8.38
CA VAL A 58 6.03 12.74 -9.72
C VAL A 58 6.70 14.02 -10.21
#